data_AF-A0A257LYP8-F1
#
_entry.id   AF-A0A257LYP8-F1
#
_cell.length_a   1.000
_cell.length_b   1.000
_cell.length_c   1.000
_cell.angle_alpha   90.00
_cell.angle_beta   90.00
_cell.angle_gamma   90.00
#
_symmetry.space_group_name_H-M   'P 1'
#
loop_
_entity.id
_entity.type
_entity.pdbx_description
1 polymer ?
#
loop_
_entity_poly.entity_id
_entity_poly.type
_entity_poly.pdbx_seq_one_letter_code
_entity_poly.pdbx_strand_id
1 'polypeptide(L)'
;MIERMRARPNVGVVDQVQSWKILITKGGTYLCEVTVPHTVLEWFASVQDRAESKEVWSDWMDYEGYDDTPKRDLEESMADDVERFVDRVSKETLILPLSIYEPKQEAEQASSSNGR
;
A
#
# COMPACT_ATOMS: atom_id res chain seq x y z
N MET A 1 13.45 -6.74 10.64
CA MET A 1 12.20 -6.67 9.85
C MET A 1 12.03 -7.82 8.87
N ILE A 2 12.84 -7.88 7.80
CA ILE A 2 12.60 -8.80 6.68
C ILE A 2 12.58 -10.28 7.06
N GLU A 3 13.47 -10.73 7.95
CA GLU A 3 13.45 -12.12 8.43
C GLU A 3 12.14 -12.49 9.13
N ARG A 4 11.50 -11.53 9.83
CA ARG A 4 10.16 -11.73 10.40
C ARG A 4 9.08 -11.84 9.32
N MET A 5 9.26 -11.20 8.17
CA MET A 5 8.35 -11.32 7.04
C MET A 5 8.49 -12.68 6.34
N ARG A 6 9.74 -13.15 6.14
CA ARG A 6 10.01 -14.47 5.56
C ARG A 6 9.42 -15.63 6.36
N ALA A 7 9.33 -15.48 7.68
CA ALA A 7 8.78 -16.49 8.57
C ALA A 7 7.24 -16.62 8.47
N ARG A 8 6.54 -15.73 7.76
CA ARG A 8 5.08 -15.72 7.68
C ARG A 8 4.59 -16.63 6.53
N PRO A 9 3.59 -17.50 6.77
CA PRO A 9 3.15 -18.49 5.79
C PRO A 9 2.48 -17.89 4.54
N ASN A 10 1.93 -16.67 4.64
CA ASN A 10 1.13 -16.04 3.59
C ASN A 10 1.88 -14.88 2.92
N VAL A 11 3.19 -14.78 3.15
CA VAL A 11 4.03 -13.68 2.71
C VAL A 11 5.23 -14.26 1.96
N GLY A 12 5.37 -13.87 0.69
CA GLY A 12 6.60 -14.07 -0.07
C GLY A 12 7.52 -12.87 0.10
N VAL A 13 8.83 -13.10 0.12
CA VAL A 13 9.82 -12.02 0.05
C VAL A 13 10.78 -12.32 -1.09
N VAL A 14 10.96 -11.35 -1.97
CA VAL A 14 11.93 -11.38 -3.07
C VAL A 14 13.00 -10.34 -2.79
N ASP A 15 14.24 -10.79 -2.68
CA ASP A 15 15.40 -9.92 -2.60
C ASP A 15 15.66 -9.29 -3.97
N GLN A 16 15.75 -7.97 -4.00
CA GLN A 16 16.20 -7.19 -5.16
C GLN A 16 17.52 -6.49 -4.82
N VAL A 17 18.14 -5.86 -5.81
CA VAL A 17 19.49 -5.27 -5.63
C VAL A 17 19.50 -4.18 -4.54
N GLN A 18 18.43 -3.38 -4.46
CA GLN A 18 18.36 -2.21 -3.56
C GLN A 18 17.12 -2.20 -2.67
N SER A 19 16.32 -3.25 -2.72
CA SER A 19 15.02 -3.31 -2.07
C SER A 19 14.60 -4.75 -1.81
N TRP A 20 13.62 -4.90 -0.93
CA TRP A 20 12.83 -6.12 -0.82
C TRP A 20 11.46 -5.88 -1.44
N LYS A 21 10.98 -6.87 -2.20
CA LYS A 21 9.59 -6.94 -2.60
C LYS A 21 8.88 -8.00 -1.77
N ILE A 22 7.91 -7.55 -0.99
CA ILE A 22 7.05 -8.36 -0.14
C ILE A 22 5.74 -8.63 -0.90
N LEU A 23 5.35 -9.89 -1.02
CA LEU A 23 4.21 -10.36 -1.79
C LEU A 23 3.17 -10.97 -0.85
N ILE A 24 1.94 -10.47 -0.89
CA ILE A 24 0.83 -10.96 -0.05
C ILE A 24 -0.33 -11.35 -0.94
N THR A 25 -0.60 -12.65 -1.05
CA THR A 25 -1.73 -13.15 -1.84
C THR A 25 -3.04 -12.96 -1.10
N LYS A 26 -4.05 -12.42 -1.78
CA LYS A 26 -5.38 -12.16 -1.24
C LYS A 26 -6.43 -12.93 -2.01
N GLY A 27 -6.68 -14.15 -1.53
CA GLY A 27 -7.47 -15.14 -2.24
C GLY A 27 -6.81 -15.50 -3.57
N GLY A 28 -7.63 -15.82 -4.58
CA GLY A 28 -7.14 -16.10 -5.94
C GLY A 28 -7.00 -14.85 -6.82
N THR A 29 -7.65 -13.75 -6.46
CA THR A 29 -7.86 -12.60 -7.36
C THR A 29 -6.83 -11.50 -7.19
N TYR A 30 -6.41 -11.19 -5.95
CA TYR A 30 -5.58 -10.02 -5.70
C TYR A 30 -4.19 -10.40 -5.21
N LEU A 31 -3.21 -9.59 -5.61
CA LEU A 31 -1.84 -9.63 -5.11
C LEU A 31 -1.49 -8.25 -4.58
N CYS A 32 -1.18 -8.15 -3.30
CA CYS A 32 -0.58 -6.96 -2.73
C CYS A 32 0.94 -7.07 -2.79
N GLU A 33 1.60 -6.08 -3.38
CA GLU A 33 3.05 -5.94 -3.42
C GLU A 33 3.46 -4.76 -2.54
N VAL A 34 4.46 -4.97 -1.69
CA VAL A 34 5.07 -3.90 -0.89
C VAL A 34 6.57 -3.88 -1.20
N THR A 35 7.05 -2.77 -1.75
CA THR A 35 8.46 -2.56 -2.08
C THR A 35 9.08 -1.67 -1.01
N VAL A 36 10.15 -2.15 -0.39
CA VAL A 36 10.86 -1.45 0.69
C VAL A 36 12.35 -1.38 0.33
N PRO A 37 12.90 -0.19 0.07
CA PRO A 37 14.34 -0.03 -0.11
C PRO A 37 15.13 -0.50 1.11
N HIS A 38 16.39 -0.91 0.91
CA HIS A 38 17.26 -1.38 2.00
C HIS A 38 17.58 -0.29 3.03
N THR A 39 17.36 0.98 2.68
CA THR A 39 17.45 2.12 3.59
C THR A 39 16.26 2.23 4.53
N VAL A 40 15.13 1.58 4.24
CA VAL A 40 13.92 1.55 5.10
C VAL A 40 13.48 2.95 5.55
N LEU A 41 13.54 3.93 4.66
CA LEU A 41 13.03 5.30 4.90
C LEU A 41 11.79 5.63 4.07
N GLU A 42 11.38 4.70 3.22
CA GLU A 42 10.20 4.80 2.39
C GLU A 42 9.69 3.40 2.06
N TRP A 43 8.45 3.33 1.59
CA TRP A 43 7.90 2.11 1.00
C TRP A 43 6.77 2.44 0.04
N PHE A 44 6.61 1.59 -0.96
CA PHE A 44 5.56 1.67 -1.95
C PHE A 44 4.70 0.41 -1.88
N ALA A 45 3.38 0.58 -1.86
CA ALA A 45 2.42 -0.51 -1.86
C ALA A 45 1.55 -0.44 -3.11
N SER A 46 1.26 -1.59 -3.70
CA SER A 46 0.26 -1.69 -4.76
C SER A 46 -0.57 -2.96 -4.61
N VAL A 47 -1.78 -2.93 -5.17
CA VAL A 47 -2.67 -4.09 -5.30
C VAL A 47 -2.95 -4.30 -6.77
N GLN A 48 -2.59 -5.50 -7.24
CA GLN A 48 -2.86 -5.97 -8.59
C GLN A 48 -4.09 -6.88 -8.57
N ASP A 49 -5.06 -6.59 -9.44
CA ASP A 49 -6.05 -7.57 -9.86
C ASP A 49 -5.39 -8.53 -10.86
N ARG A 50 -5.26 -9.79 -10.47
CA ARG A 50 -4.62 -10.83 -11.27
C ARG A 50 -5.51 -11.30 -12.43
N ALA A 51 -6.83 -11.18 -12.31
CA ALA A 51 -7.74 -11.56 -13.37
C ALA A 51 -7.67 -10.56 -14.52
N GLU A 52 -7.61 -9.27 -14.20
CA GLU A 52 -7.54 -8.19 -15.18
C GLU A 52 -6.10 -7.75 -15.52
N SER A 53 -5.11 -8.26 -14.79
CA SER A 53 -3.70 -7.85 -14.89
C SER A 53 -3.54 -6.32 -14.77
N LYS A 54 -4.21 -5.73 -13.78
CA LYS A 54 -4.31 -4.28 -13.61
C LYS A 54 -4.04 -3.87 -12.16
N GLU A 55 -3.33 -2.76 -11.97
CA GLU A 55 -3.23 -2.09 -10.68
C GLU A 55 -4.57 -1.44 -10.32
N VAL A 56 -5.13 -1.81 -9.17
CA VAL A 56 -6.42 -1.29 -8.66
C VAL A 56 -6.25 -0.33 -7.49
N TRP A 57 -5.08 -0.32 -6.87
CA TRP A 57 -4.72 0.61 -5.80
C TRP A 57 -3.21 0.69 -5.65
N SER A 58 -2.70 1.86 -5.29
CA SER A 58 -1.32 2.06 -4.87
C SER A 58 -1.20 3.21 -3.89
N ASP A 59 -0.16 3.18 -3.07
CA ASP A 59 0.17 4.20 -2.09
C ASP A 59 1.69 4.25 -1.85
N TRP A 60 2.18 5.41 -1.43
CA TRP A 60 3.60 5.66 -1.17
C TRP A 60 3.73 6.48 0.11
N MET A 61 4.70 6.11 0.94
CA MET A 61 5.05 6.82 2.16
C MET A 61 6.57 6.93 2.27
N ASP A 62 7.04 8.14 2.57
CA ASP A 62 8.43 8.48 2.82
C ASP A 62 8.59 9.24 4.14
N TYR A 63 9.77 9.12 4.76
CA TYR A 63 10.17 9.89 5.95
C TYR A 63 11.33 10.85 5.65
N GLU A 64 11.74 11.00 4.39
CA GLU A 64 12.84 11.89 4.06
C GLU A 64 12.46 13.35 4.34
N GLY A 65 13.23 14.03 5.22
CA GLY A 65 13.03 15.43 5.55
C GLY A 65 11.86 15.74 6.49
N TYR A 66 11.38 14.75 7.24
CA TYR A 66 10.24 14.93 8.15
C TYR A 66 10.57 15.89 9.32
N ASP A 67 11.71 15.70 10.00
CA ASP A 67 12.21 16.55 11.09
C ASP A 67 13.69 16.23 11.44
N ASP A 68 14.16 16.72 12.59
CA ASP A 68 15.51 16.50 13.13
C ASP A 68 15.69 15.09 13.78
N THR A 69 14.72 14.18 13.61
CA THR A 69 14.82 12.83 14.18
C THR A 69 16.04 12.10 13.61
N PRO A 70 16.86 11.45 14.45
CA PRO A 70 17.99 10.67 13.97
C PRO A 70 17.56 9.63 12.93
N LYS A 71 18.30 9.53 11.83
CA LYS A 71 18.02 8.59 10.74
C LYS A 71 17.70 7.17 11.22
N ARG A 72 18.46 6.67 12.19
CA ARG A 72 18.25 5.32 12.75
C ARG A 72 16.86 5.16 13.38
N ASP A 73 16.37 6.18 14.08
CA ASP A 73 15.07 6.12 14.74
C ASP A 73 13.94 6.17 13.69
N LEU A 74 14.14 6.92 12.59
CA LEU A 74 13.24 6.89 11.43
C LEU A 74 13.22 5.52 10.75
N GLU A 75 14.37 4.88 10.56
CA GLU A 75 14.48 3.53 10.00
C GLU A 75 13.76 2.49 10.88
N GLU A 76 13.93 2.58 12.20
CA GLU A 76 13.25 1.70 13.16
C GLU A 76 11.72 1.94 13.15
N SER A 77 11.27 3.19 13.12
CA SER A 77 9.84 3.53 13.02
C SER A 77 9.22 3.07 11.71
N MET A 78 9.89 3.31 10.58
CA MET A 78 9.42 2.91 9.26
C MET A 78 9.34 1.39 9.15
N ALA A 79 10.34 0.69 9.70
CA ALA A 79 10.32 -0.76 9.76
C ALA A 79 9.07 -1.27 10.48
N ASP A 80 8.77 -0.71 11.66
CA ASP A 80 7.59 -1.08 12.45
C ASP A 80 6.27 -0.80 11.72
N ASP A 81 6.16 0.32 11.01
CA ASP A 81 4.98 0.68 10.23
C ASP A 81 4.77 -0.25 9.03
N VAL A 82 5.85 -0.60 8.31
CA VAL A 82 5.83 -1.63 7.28
C VAL A 82 5.37 -2.96 7.87
N GLU A 83 5.86 -3.36 9.05
CA GLU A 83 5.45 -4.63 9.67
C GLU A 83 3.97 -4.66 10.03
N ARG A 84 3.48 -3.57 10.60
CA ARG A 84 2.07 -3.41 10.98
C ARG A 84 1.18 -3.42 9.74
N PHE A 85 1.60 -2.74 8.68
CA PHE A 85 0.87 -2.76 7.42
C PHE A 85 0.80 -4.17 6.85
N VAL A 86 1.93 -4.85 6.69
CA VAL A 86 1.98 -6.22 6.15
C VAL A 86 1.20 -7.19 7.05
N ASP A 87 1.25 -7.03 8.37
CA ASP A 87 0.49 -7.85 9.31
C ASP A 87 -1.02 -7.67 9.13
N ARG A 88 -1.48 -6.42 9.19
CA ARG A 88 -2.88 -6.05 8.98
C ARG A 88 -3.37 -6.55 7.64
N VAL A 89 -2.64 -6.20 6.57
CA VAL A 89 -2.98 -6.63 5.22
C VAL A 89 -3.01 -8.13 5.19
N SER A 90 -2.03 -8.89 5.67
CA SER A 90 -2.03 -10.36 5.58
C SER A 90 -3.23 -11.04 6.25
N LYS A 91 -3.78 -10.47 7.33
CA LYS A 91 -4.86 -11.06 8.14
C LYS A 91 -6.26 -10.65 7.68
N GLU A 92 -6.42 -9.42 7.22
CA GLU A 92 -7.75 -8.85 6.94
C GLU A 92 -8.26 -9.20 5.53
N THR A 93 -9.58 -9.22 5.36
CA THR A 93 -10.20 -9.34 4.04
C THR A 93 -10.05 -8.02 3.29
N LEU A 94 -9.70 -8.08 1.99
CA LEU A 94 -9.68 -6.89 1.15
C LEU A 94 -11.10 -6.34 0.98
N ILE A 95 -11.26 -5.04 1.23
CA ILE A 95 -12.48 -4.29 0.93
C ILE A 95 -12.15 -3.38 -0.25
N LEU A 96 -12.68 -3.72 -1.44
CA LEU A 96 -12.53 -2.95 -2.66
C LEU A 96 -13.93 -2.68 -3.26
N PRO A 97 -14.17 -1.49 -3.84
CA PRO A 97 -13.28 -0.34 -3.89
C PRO A 97 -13.13 0.30 -2.50
N LEU A 98 -11.93 0.81 -2.20
CA LEU A 98 -11.73 1.68 -1.04
C LEU A 98 -12.52 2.98 -1.28
N SER A 99 -13.62 3.19 -0.56
CA SER A 99 -14.50 4.37 -0.70
C SER A 99 -13.90 5.67 -0.12
N ILE A 100 -12.57 5.81 -0.16
CA ILE A 100 -11.83 7.00 0.32
C ILE A 100 -11.75 8.10 -0.73
N TYR A 101 -12.01 7.76 -2.00
CA TYR A 101 -12.20 8.71 -3.09
C TYR A 101 -13.54 8.39 -3.77
N GLU A 102 -14.66 8.62 -3.08
CA GLU A 102 -15.87 8.91 -3.84
C GLU A 102 -15.59 10.21 -4.61
N PRO A 103 -15.62 10.22 -5.95
CA PRO A 103 -15.60 11.48 -6.67
C PRO A 103 -16.80 12.26 -6.15
N LYS A 104 -16.57 13.45 -5.58
CA LYS A 104 -17.66 14.38 -5.26
C LYS A 104 -18.52 14.45 -6.51
N GLN A 105 -19.75 13.95 -6.42
CA GLN A 105 -20.74 14.17 -7.45
C GLN A 105 -20.94 15.69 -7.48
N GLU A 106 -20.32 16.36 -8.45
CA GLU A 106 -20.65 17.73 -8.76
C GLU A 106 -22.12 17.72 -9.15
N ALA A 107 -22.95 18.20 -8.22
CA ALA A 107 -24.35 18.46 -8.45
C ALA A 107 -24.45 19.65 -9.41
N GLU A 108 -24.21 19.43 -10.70
CA GLU A 108 -24.80 20.29 -11.71
C GLU A 108 -26.29 19.96 -11.79
N GLN A 109 -27.02 20.66 -10.92
CA GLN A 109 -28.43 20.94 -11.13
C GLN A 109 -28.56 21.55 -12.53
N ALA A 110 -28.95 20.71 -13.50
CA ALA A 110 -29.56 21.17 -14.73
C ALA A 110 -30.83 21.92 -14.31
N SER A 111 -30.70 23.22 -14.10
CA SER A 111 -31.79 24.15 -14.01
C SER A 111 -32.49 24.18 -15.36
N SER A 112 -33.43 23.24 -15.53
CA SER A 112 -34.54 23.37 -16.45
C SER A 112 -35.35 24.60 -16.06
N SER A 113 -34.89 25.76 -16.52
CA SER A 113 -35.71 26.97 -16.61
C SER A 113 -36.53 26.85 -17.88
N ASN A 114 -37.71 26.25 -17.73
CA ASN A 114 -38.86 26.55 -18.57
C ASN A 114 -39.23 28.03 -18.34
N GLY A 115 -39.24 28.86 -19.39
CA GLY A 115 -39.61 30.25 -19.24
C GLY A 115 -39.67 31.08 -20.52
N ARG A 116 -40.77 30.88 -21.27
CA ARG A 116 -41.38 31.74 -22.32
C ARG A 116 -40.80 31.70 -23.74
#